data_AF-A0A9D1W880-F1
#
_entry.id   AF-A0A9D1W880-F1
#
_cell.length_a   1.000
_cell.length_b   1.000
_cell.length_c   1.000
_cell.angle_alpha   90.00
_cell.angle_beta   90.00
_cell.angle_gamma   90.00
#
_symmetry.space_group_name_H-M   'P 1'
#
loop_
_entity.id
_entity.type
_entity.pdbx_description
1 polymer ?
#
loop_
_entity_poly.entity_id
_entity_poly.type
_entity_poly.pdbx_seq_one_letter_code
_entity_poly.pdbx_strand_id
1 'polypeptide(L)'
;MRVFKYGEEQLNSSLAIGIARGEVIGELTDATRGLIDQSAKRVQNIVDAGQVVYGINTGFGPLCTTRIDAKETATLQENILKSHAVGVGELIDVELSKLMLILKVQALSKGFSGIQLDTIDRIMWHIQEDVIPAVPKQGSVGASGDLAPLSHLFLPLIGHGKVWFKGELVETKEALAAYNLNP
;
A
#
# COMPACT_ATOMS: atom_id res chain seq x y z
N MET A 1 1.09 -15.80 -21.34
CA MET A 1 0.48 -15.60 -20.00
C MET A 1 -0.58 -14.52 -20.13
N ARG A 2 -1.73 -14.62 -19.44
CA ARG A 2 -2.78 -13.59 -19.51
C ARG A 2 -2.29 -12.32 -18.82
N VAL A 3 -2.58 -11.15 -19.40
CA VAL A 3 -2.36 -9.85 -18.75
C VAL A 3 -3.69 -9.34 -18.21
N PHE A 4 -3.68 -8.85 -16.97
CA PHE A 4 -4.79 -8.17 -16.30
C PHE A 4 -4.42 -6.69 -16.13
N LYS A 5 -5.28 -5.80 -16.64
CA LYS A 5 -5.07 -4.35 -16.58
C LYS A 5 -5.70 -3.76 -15.33
N TYR A 6 -4.88 -3.43 -14.35
CA TYR A 6 -5.35 -2.79 -13.11
C TYR A 6 -6.06 -1.47 -13.41
N GLY A 7 -7.13 -1.19 -12.67
CA GLY A 7 -7.93 0.02 -12.84
C GLY A 7 -8.93 -0.03 -14.00
N GLU A 8 -8.66 -0.80 -15.06
CA GLU A 8 -9.53 -0.92 -16.23
C GLU A 8 -10.47 -2.13 -16.14
N GLU A 9 -9.92 -3.31 -15.83
CA GLU A 9 -10.69 -4.55 -15.78
C GLU A 9 -11.38 -4.75 -14.42
N GLN A 10 -12.40 -5.61 -14.42
CA GLN A 10 -13.04 -6.08 -13.19
C GLN A 10 -12.26 -7.27 -12.62
N LEU A 11 -11.72 -7.09 -11.41
CA LEU A 11 -11.02 -8.15 -10.70
C LEU A 11 -12.05 -9.06 -10.00
N ASN A 12 -12.07 -10.33 -10.38
CA ASN A 12 -12.80 -11.38 -9.65
C ASN A 12 -11.82 -12.27 -8.86
N SER A 13 -12.34 -13.17 -8.03
CA SER A 13 -11.52 -14.04 -7.17
C SER A 13 -10.56 -14.90 -7.98
N SER A 14 -11.01 -15.51 -9.08
CA SER A 14 -10.16 -16.35 -9.93
C SER A 14 -8.98 -15.57 -10.52
N LEU A 15 -9.21 -14.32 -10.94
CA LEU A 15 -8.16 -13.45 -11.46
C LEU A 15 -7.19 -13.02 -10.36
N ALA A 16 -7.69 -12.65 -9.18
CA ALA A 16 -6.84 -12.26 -8.06
C ALA A 16 -5.93 -13.42 -7.63
N ILE A 17 -6.47 -14.63 -7.52
CA ILE A 17 -5.71 -15.85 -7.21
C ILE A 17 -4.71 -16.17 -8.33
N GLY A 18 -5.12 -16.05 -9.60
CA GLY A 18 -4.23 -16.25 -10.74
C GLY A 18 -3.05 -15.27 -10.75
N ILE A 19 -3.26 -14.01 -10.35
CA ILE A 19 -2.16 -13.04 -10.18
C ILE A 19 -1.27 -13.44 -9.00
N ALA A 20 -1.84 -13.80 -7.85
CA ALA A 20 -1.07 -14.21 -6.68
C ALA A 20 -0.16 -15.41 -6.97
N ARG A 21 -0.62 -16.35 -7.80
CA ARG A 21 0.12 -17.57 -8.20
C ARG A 21 1.06 -17.39 -9.40
N GLY A 22 1.11 -16.20 -9.99
CA GLY A 22 1.93 -15.97 -11.18
C GLY A 22 1.42 -16.68 -12.43
N GLU A 23 0.11 -16.92 -12.52
CA GLU A 23 -0.59 -17.44 -13.72
C GLU A 23 -1.12 -16.29 -14.61
N VAL A 24 -1.31 -15.11 -14.01
CA VAL A 24 -1.75 -13.86 -14.65
C VAL A 24 -0.79 -12.73 -14.30
N ILE A 25 -0.36 -11.94 -15.29
CA ILE A 25 0.48 -10.76 -15.07
C ILE A 25 -0.44 -9.57 -14.82
N GLY A 26 -0.30 -8.87 -13.71
CA GLY A 26 -0.99 -7.61 -13.45
C GLY A 26 -0.16 -6.41 -13.90
N GLU A 27 -0.72 -5.51 -14.71
CA GLU A 27 -0.02 -4.33 -15.25
C GLU A 27 -0.87 -3.06 -15.17
N LEU A 28 -0.19 -1.90 -15.16
CA LEU A 28 -0.80 -0.59 -15.35
C LEU A 28 -0.55 -0.11 -16.78
N THR A 29 -1.62 0.28 -17.47
CA THR A 29 -1.50 0.95 -18.77
C THR A 29 -1.13 2.42 -18.58
N ASP A 30 -0.68 3.08 -19.65
CA ASP A 30 -0.44 4.52 -19.65
C ASP A 30 -1.70 5.33 -19.32
N ALA A 31 -2.88 4.84 -19.72
CA ALA A 31 -4.15 5.47 -19.38
C ALA A 31 -4.40 5.43 -17.86
N THR A 32 -4.23 4.28 -17.23
CA THR A 32 -4.37 4.13 -15.78
C THR A 32 -3.32 4.95 -15.02
N ARG A 33 -2.05 4.92 -15.46
CA ARG A 33 -0.98 5.76 -14.88
C ARG A 33 -1.33 7.24 -14.95
N GLY A 34 -1.88 7.69 -16.08
CA GLY A 34 -2.36 9.06 -16.26
C GLY A 34 -3.49 9.45 -15.32
N LEU A 35 -4.41 8.54 -14.99
CA LEU A 35 -5.49 8.79 -14.01
C LEU A 35 -4.95 8.91 -12.58
N ILE A 36 -4.01 8.05 -12.19
CA ILE A 36 -3.36 8.08 -10.88
C ILE A 36 -2.62 9.42 -10.69
N ASP A 37 -1.80 9.80 -11.67
CA ASP A 37 -1.02 11.05 -11.62
C ASP A 37 -1.93 12.29 -11.57
N GLN A 38 -3.02 12.31 -12.34
CA GLN A 38 -4.02 13.38 -12.24
C GLN A 38 -4.67 13.46 -10.85
N SER A 39 -4.94 12.31 -10.21
CA SER A 39 -5.48 12.25 -8.85
C SER A 39 -4.50 12.84 -7.84
N ALA A 40 -3.22 12.43 -7.92
CA ALA A 40 -2.16 12.93 -7.04
C ALA A 40 -1.96 14.45 -7.20
N LYS A 41 -1.95 14.96 -8.45
CA LYS A 41 -1.87 16.40 -8.74
C LYS A 41 -3.04 17.19 -8.14
N ARG A 42 -4.25 16.63 -8.12
CA ARG A 42 -5.39 17.28 -7.46
C ARG A 42 -5.16 17.41 -5.96
N VAL A 43 -4.65 16.37 -5.30
CA VAL A 43 -4.28 16.44 -3.88
C VAL A 43 -3.22 17.51 -3.64
N GLN A 44 -2.17 17.54 -4.46
CA GLN A 44 -1.13 18.55 -4.35
C GLN A 44 -1.70 19.97 -4.48
N ASN A 45 -2.54 20.23 -5.49
CA ASN A 45 -3.17 21.54 -5.68
C ASN A 45 -4.04 21.95 -4.48
N ILE A 46 -4.75 21.01 -3.85
CA ILE A 46 -5.57 21.27 -2.67
C ILE A 46 -4.68 21.68 -1.47
N VAL A 47 -3.55 20.99 -1.29
CA VAL A 47 -2.56 21.30 -0.25
C VAL A 47 -1.92 22.66 -0.50
N ASP A 48 -1.48 22.93 -1.73
CA ASP A 48 -0.85 24.19 -2.13
C ASP A 48 -1.80 25.39 -1.98
N ALA A 49 -3.10 25.17 -2.18
CA ALA A 49 -4.14 26.17 -1.93
C ALA A 49 -4.42 26.41 -0.42
N GLY A 50 -3.74 25.70 0.48
CA GLY A 50 -3.88 25.85 1.94
C GLY A 50 -5.21 25.30 2.49
N GLN A 51 -5.94 24.49 1.73
CA GLN A 51 -7.18 23.89 2.18
C GLN A 51 -6.91 22.82 3.26
N VAL A 52 -7.77 22.74 4.26
CA VAL A 52 -7.67 21.73 5.32
C VAL A 52 -8.30 20.44 4.84
N VAL A 53 -7.52 19.35 4.82
CA VAL A 53 -7.97 18.04 4.37
C VAL A 53 -7.56 16.97 5.36
N TYR A 54 -8.56 16.18 5.76
CA TYR A 54 -8.38 15.09 6.71
C TYR A 54 -7.29 14.10 6.27
N GLY A 55 -6.34 13.84 7.15
CA GLY A 55 -5.27 12.86 6.95
C GLY A 55 -4.19 13.28 5.95
N ILE A 56 -4.27 14.50 5.40
CA ILE A 56 -3.23 15.09 4.54
C ILE A 56 -2.46 16.15 5.33
N ASN A 57 -3.17 17.15 5.84
CA ASN A 57 -2.61 18.22 6.67
C ASN A 57 -3.38 18.40 7.99
N THR A 58 -4.04 17.33 8.44
CA THR A 58 -4.60 17.21 9.79
C THR A 58 -4.13 15.92 10.45
N GLY A 59 -4.30 15.82 11.77
CA GLY A 59 -4.22 14.54 12.47
C GLY A 59 -5.33 13.57 12.07
N PHE A 60 -5.28 12.37 12.67
CA PHE A 60 -6.21 11.27 12.41
C PHE A 60 -7.12 10.99 13.61
N GLY A 61 -8.30 10.43 13.35
CA GLY A 61 -9.24 10.06 14.41
C GLY A 61 -9.61 11.26 15.30
N PRO A 62 -9.45 11.19 16.63
CA PRO A 62 -9.71 12.32 17.53
C PRO A 62 -8.91 13.60 17.24
N LEU A 63 -7.78 13.48 16.53
CA LEU A 63 -6.92 14.61 16.15
C LEU A 63 -7.27 15.18 14.77
N CYS A 64 -8.43 14.84 14.19
CA CYS A 64 -8.86 15.30 12.86
C CYS A 64 -9.00 16.82 12.72
N THR A 65 -9.09 17.55 13.84
CA THR A 65 -9.17 19.02 13.88
C THR A 65 -7.82 19.70 14.11
N THR A 66 -6.77 18.92 14.39
CA THR A 66 -5.41 19.43 14.60
C THR A 66 -4.74 19.61 13.24
N ARG A 67 -4.41 20.86 12.86
CA ARG A 67 -3.63 21.15 11.66
C ARG A 67 -2.18 20.72 11.82
N ILE A 68 -1.57 20.29 10.72
CA ILE A 68 -0.17 19.84 10.65
C ILE A 68 0.56 20.72 9.63
N ASP A 69 1.76 21.15 9.98
CA ASP A 69 2.59 21.96 9.08
C ASP A 69 2.99 21.14 7.85
N ALA A 70 3.07 21.79 6.68
CA ALA A 70 3.45 21.14 5.43
C ALA A 70 4.77 20.35 5.54
N LYS A 71 5.75 20.90 6.28
CA LYS A 71 7.06 20.26 6.53
C LYS A 71 6.98 18.97 7.36
N GLU A 72 5.89 18.76 8.11
CA GLU A 72 5.69 17.61 9.00
C GLU A 72 4.81 16.54 8.36
N THR A 73 4.21 16.82 7.19
CA THR A 73 3.28 15.89 6.52
C THR A 73 3.93 14.55 6.18
N ALA A 74 5.17 14.54 5.69
CA ALA A 74 5.89 13.29 5.44
C ALA A 74 6.07 12.47 6.73
N THR A 75 6.53 13.11 7.80
CA THR A 75 6.67 12.50 9.14
C THR A 75 5.34 12.00 9.68
N LEU A 76 4.24 12.72 9.45
CA LEU A 76 2.89 12.32 9.82
C LEU A 76 2.48 11.01 9.12
N GLN A 77 2.73 10.90 7.81
CA GLN A 77 2.42 9.68 7.03
C GLN A 77 3.28 8.48 7.45
N GLU A 78 4.55 8.72 7.78
CA GLU A 78 5.43 7.68 8.34
C GLU A 78 4.93 7.22 9.72
N ASN A 79 4.59 8.17 10.59
CA ASN A 79 4.15 7.89 11.94
C ASN A 79 2.80 7.19 12.00
N ILE A 80 1.86 7.46 11.07
CA ILE A 80 0.59 6.73 11.08
C ILE A 80 0.82 5.24 10.82
N LEU A 81 1.66 4.87 9.85
CA LEU A 81 2.00 3.47 9.59
C LEU A 81 2.64 2.81 10.82
N LYS A 82 3.61 3.50 11.45
CA LYS A 82 4.30 2.98 12.65
C LYS A 82 3.38 2.82 13.84
N SER A 83 2.54 3.82 14.12
CA SER A 83 1.65 3.84 15.29
C SER A 83 0.46 2.90 15.15
N HIS A 84 0.03 2.59 13.92
CA HIS A 84 -1.13 1.73 13.67
C HIS A 84 -0.75 0.28 13.35
N ALA A 85 0.53 -0.05 13.19
CA ALA A 85 1.03 -1.42 13.07
C ALA A 85 0.99 -2.18 14.42
N VAL A 86 -0.19 -2.25 15.03
CA VAL A 86 -0.46 -2.84 16.34
C VAL A 86 -1.11 -4.22 16.26
N GLY A 87 -1.15 -4.82 15.06
CA GLY A 87 -1.63 -6.18 14.87
C GLY A 87 -0.83 -7.20 15.69
N VAL A 88 -1.50 -8.26 16.16
CA VAL A 88 -0.94 -9.31 17.03
C VAL A 88 -1.36 -10.71 16.58
N GLY A 89 -0.78 -11.72 17.23
CA GLY A 89 -1.08 -13.12 17.01
C GLY A 89 -0.33 -13.73 15.83
N GLU A 90 -0.82 -14.88 15.36
CA GLU A 90 -0.26 -15.58 14.22
C GLU A 90 -0.30 -14.71 12.95
N LEU A 91 0.68 -14.90 12.09
CA LEU A 91 0.69 -14.29 10.77
C LEU A 91 -0.39 -14.94 9.89
N ILE A 92 -1.01 -14.15 9.02
CA ILE A 92 -1.84 -14.70 7.95
C ILE A 92 -0.96 -15.43 6.92
N ASP A 93 -1.61 -16.26 6.10
CA ASP A 93 -0.94 -16.95 5.00
C ASP A 93 -0.29 -15.98 4.01
N VAL A 94 0.85 -16.37 3.44
CA VAL A 94 1.62 -15.54 2.49
C VAL A 94 0.79 -15.22 1.25
N GLU A 95 0.02 -16.18 0.71
CA GLU A 95 -0.87 -15.96 -0.44
C GLU A 95 -1.96 -14.94 -0.08
N LEU A 96 -2.50 -14.98 1.14
CA LEU A 96 -3.47 -13.98 1.61
C LEU A 96 -2.86 -12.57 1.70
N SER A 97 -1.64 -12.44 2.23
CA SER A 97 -0.94 -11.15 2.28
C SER A 97 -0.64 -10.61 0.86
N LYS A 98 -0.22 -11.48 -0.06
CA LYS A 98 -0.03 -11.12 -1.48
C LYS A 98 -1.33 -10.69 -2.15
N LEU A 99 -2.45 -11.38 -1.87
CA LEU A 99 -3.78 -10.99 -2.32
C LEU A 99 -4.19 -9.61 -1.78
N MET A 100 -3.87 -9.29 -0.52
CA MET A 100 -4.12 -7.95 0.02
C MET A 100 -3.41 -6.86 -0.79
N LEU A 101 -2.14 -7.07 -1.17
CA LEU A 101 -1.42 -6.14 -2.05
C LEU A 101 -2.11 -6.00 -3.41
N ILE A 102 -2.46 -7.12 -4.06
CA ILE A 102 -3.13 -7.13 -5.38
C ILE A 102 -4.45 -6.35 -5.35
N LEU A 103 -5.27 -6.58 -4.32
CA LEU A 103 -6.54 -5.87 -4.12
C LEU A 103 -6.30 -4.37 -3.91
N LYS A 104 -5.21 -3.99 -3.23
CA LYS A 104 -4.83 -2.60 -3.05
C LYS A 104 -4.38 -1.94 -4.34
N VAL A 105 -3.53 -2.59 -5.15
CA VAL A 105 -3.16 -2.08 -6.49
C VAL A 105 -4.43 -1.84 -7.30
N GLN A 106 -5.34 -2.82 -7.37
CA GLN A 106 -6.58 -2.67 -8.13
C GLN A 106 -7.44 -1.50 -7.66
N ALA A 107 -7.62 -1.33 -6.35
CA ALA A 107 -8.43 -0.25 -5.79
C ALA A 107 -7.80 1.13 -6.02
N LEU A 108 -6.49 1.27 -5.78
CA LEU A 108 -5.74 2.51 -5.94
C LEU A 108 -5.66 2.93 -7.41
N SER A 109 -5.58 1.96 -8.32
CA SER A 109 -5.54 2.18 -9.77
C SER A 109 -6.83 2.76 -10.35
N LYS A 110 -7.92 2.86 -9.58
CA LYS A 110 -9.14 3.55 -10.01
C LYS A 110 -8.98 5.07 -10.07
N GLY A 111 -7.88 5.64 -9.54
CA GLY A 111 -7.54 7.06 -9.71
C GLY A 111 -8.31 8.02 -8.81
N PHE A 112 -8.85 7.54 -7.68
CA PHE A 112 -9.62 8.37 -6.72
C PHE A 112 -8.90 8.62 -5.39
N SER A 113 -7.73 8.01 -5.17
CA SER A 113 -7.06 8.00 -3.86
C SER A 113 -6.01 9.10 -3.68
N GLY A 114 -5.61 9.80 -4.75
CA GLY A 114 -4.54 10.79 -4.67
C GLY A 114 -3.16 10.23 -4.32
N ILE A 115 -2.97 8.91 -4.44
CA ILE A 115 -1.70 8.24 -4.18
C ILE A 115 -0.68 8.55 -5.29
N GLN A 116 0.60 8.64 -4.92
CA GLN A 116 1.68 8.77 -5.89
C GLN A 116 1.90 7.45 -6.65
N LEU A 117 2.33 7.58 -7.91
CA LEU A 117 2.49 6.45 -8.83
C LEU A 117 3.63 5.50 -8.39
N ASP A 118 4.72 6.06 -7.88
CA ASP A 118 5.86 5.33 -7.31
C ASP A 118 5.46 4.40 -6.17
N THR A 119 4.51 4.80 -5.32
CA THR A 119 3.98 3.95 -4.26
C THR A 119 3.24 2.73 -4.83
N ILE A 120 2.48 2.89 -5.92
CA ILE A 120 1.83 1.75 -6.58
C ILE A 120 2.87 0.86 -7.25
N ASP A 121 3.86 1.45 -7.93
CA ASP A 121 4.96 0.71 -8.55
C ASP A 121 5.74 -0.10 -7.49
N ARG A 122 5.95 0.45 -6.29
CA ARG A 122 6.54 -0.28 -5.14
C ARG A 122 5.66 -1.46 -4.71
N ILE A 123 4.34 -1.28 -4.60
CA ILE A 123 3.43 -2.39 -4.26
C ILE A 123 3.50 -3.49 -5.32
N MET A 124 3.52 -3.11 -6.61
CA MET A 124 3.64 -4.07 -7.71
C MET A 124 4.98 -4.81 -7.68
N TRP A 125 6.07 -4.14 -7.34
CA TRP A 125 7.37 -4.77 -7.14
C TRP A 125 7.33 -5.85 -6.06
N HIS A 126 6.72 -5.58 -4.90
CA HIS A 126 6.55 -6.59 -3.84
C HIS A 126 5.78 -7.82 -4.33
N ILE A 127 4.75 -7.63 -5.17
CA ILE A 127 3.97 -8.73 -5.76
C ILE A 127 4.80 -9.52 -6.78
N GLN A 128 5.56 -8.83 -7.64
CA GLN A 128 6.33 -9.43 -8.74
C GLN A 128 7.57 -10.20 -8.25
N GLU A 129 8.24 -9.68 -7.22
CA GLU A 129 9.46 -10.28 -6.65
C GLU A 129 9.19 -11.26 -5.50
N ASP A 130 7.92 -11.53 -5.19
CA ASP A 130 7.51 -12.37 -4.07
C ASP A 130 8.14 -11.94 -2.72
N VAL A 131 8.23 -10.63 -2.52
CA VAL A 131 8.66 -10.00 -1.26
C VAL A 131 7.41 -9.61 -0.48
N ILE A 132 6.83 -10.53 0.29
CA ILE A 132 5.46 -10.40 0.78
C ILE A 132 5.41 -9.97 2.25
N PRO A 133 4.73 -8.87 2.62
CA PRO A 133 4.61 -8.41 4.00
C PRO A 133 4.10 -9.47 4.98
N ALA A 134 4.70 -9.53 6.15
CA ALA A 134 4.21 -10.34 7.26
C ALA A 134 3.11 -9.59 8.02
N VAL A 135 1.87 -10.08 7.92
CA VAL A 135 0.69 -9.41 8.49
C VAL A 135 0.09 -10.25 9.63
N PRO A 136 0.03 -9.74 10.86
CA PRO A 136 -0.65 -10.41 11.97
C PRO A 136 -2.17 -10.51 11.74
N LYS A 137 -2.76 -11.63 12.17
CA LYS A 137 -4.18 -11.96 11.94
C LYS A 137 -5.16 -11.17 12.80
N GLN A 138 -4.74 -10.63 13.95
CA GLN A 138 -5.62 -9.94 14.90
C GLN A 138 -5.23 -8.47 15.06
N GLY A 139 -6.21 -7.62 15.38
CA GLY A 139 -6.00 -6.19 15.69
C GLY A 139 -6.93 -5.23 14.94
N SER A 140 -7.60 -5.68 13.88
CA SER A 140 -8.67 -4.91 13.23
C SER A 140 -9.97 -5.01 14.02
N VAL A 141 -10.71 -3.89 14.07
CA VAL A 141 -12.09 -3.82 14.57
C VAL A 141 -13.12 -3.68 13.44
N GLY A 142 -12.67 -3.68 12.17
CA GLY A 142 -13.54 -3.64 10.97
C GLY A 142 -14.37 -2.36 10.77
N ALA A 143 -14.28 -1.37 11.65
CA ALA A 143 -15.17 -0.20 11.64
C ALA A 143 -14.76 0.93 10.67
N SER A 144 -13.46 1.11 10.43
CA SER A 144 -12.90 2.24 9.63
C SER A 144 -11.92 1.76 8.56
N GLY A 145 -12.02 0.48 8.20
CA GLY A 145 -11.00 -0.26 7.44
C GLY A 145 -10.05 -1.02 8.36
N ASP A 146 -9.31 -1.95 7.77
CA ASP A 146 -8.38 -2.85 8.46
C ASP A 146 -7.05 -2.15 8.79
N LEU A 147 -7.09 -1.04 9.54
CA LEU A 147 -5.93 -0.17 9.78
C LEU A 147 -4.71 -0.94 10.31
N ALA A 148 -4.89 -1.82 11.29
CA ALA A 148 -3.77 -2.56 11.87
C ALA A 148 -3.14 -3.55 10.88
N PRO A 149 -3.90 -4.45 10.23
CA PRO A 149 -3.37 -5.30 9.17
C PRO A 149 -2.74 -4.52 8.01
N LEU A 150 -3.38 -3.43 7.57
CA LEU A 150 -2.89 -2.63 6.44
C LEU A 150 -1.63 -1.82 6.79
N SER A 151 -1.47 -1.42 8.05
CA SER A 151 -0.24 -0.76 8.49
C SER A 151 0.93 -1.73 8.45
N HIS A 152 0.74 -2.98 8.92
CA HIS A 152 1.74 -4.05 8.75
C HIS A 152 2.00 -4.38 7.27
N LEU A 153 0.95 -4.36 6.42
CA LEU A 153 1.07 -4.59 4.99
C LEU A 153 1.96 -3.53 4.29
N PHE A 154 1.90 -2.27 4.72
CA PHE A 154 2.55 -1.16 4.03
C PHE A 154 3.81 -0.60 4.70
N LEU A 155 4.09 -0.94 5.96
CA LEU A 155 5.40 -0.63 6.58
C LEU A 155 6.60 -1.07 5.71
N PRO A 156 6.57 -2.22 5.02
CA PRO A 156 7.66 -2.63 4.14
C PRO A 156 7.95 -1.68 2.97
N LEU A 157 6.95 -0.93 2.49
CA LEU A 157 7.17 0.04 1.40
C LEU A 157 8.15 1.15 1.82
N ILE A 158 8.26 1.41 3.12
CA ILE A 158 9.19 2.40 3.70
C ILE A 158 10.34 1.72 4.48
N GLY A 159 10.63 0.46 4.17
CA GLY A 159 11.79 -0.27 4.71
C GLY A 159 11.63 -0.77 6.15
N HIS A 160 10.43 -0.72 6.72
CA HIS A 160 10.14 -1.17 8.07
C HIS A 160 9.34 -2.47 8.11
N GLY A 161 9.33 -3.14 9.25
CA GLY A 161 8.60 -4.40 9.41
C GLY A 161 9.28 -5.58 8.71
N LYS A 162 8.57 -6.71 8.67
CA LYS A 162 9.09 -7.99 8.15
C LYS A 162 8.37 -8.42 6.88
N VAL A 163 9.09 -9.16 6.06
CA VAL A 163 8.58 -9.76 4.82
C VAL A 163 8.98 -11.22 4.74
N TRP A 164 8.15 -12.02 4.09
CA TRP A 164 8.54 -13.31 3.56
C TRP A 164 9.33 -13.08 2.27
N PHE A 165 10.57 -13.58 2.24
CA PHE A 165 11.47 -13.47 1.10
C PHE A 165 12.22 -14.79 0.94
N LYS A 166 12.13 -15.40 -0.25
CA LYS A 166 12.75 -16.71 -0.55
C LYS A 166 12.42 -17.82 0.46
N GLY A 167 11.20 -17.81 0.99
CA GLY A 167 10.70 -18.80 1.95
C GLY A 167 11.07 -18.51 3.42
N GLU A 168 11.81 -17.45 3.70
CA GLU A 168 12.21 -17.06 5.05
C GLU A 168 11.57 -15.74 5.47
N LEU A 169 11.32 -15.60 6.78
CA LEU A 169 10.83 -14.35 7.36
C LEU A 169 12.02 -13.48 7.76
N VAL A 170 12.19 -12.35 7.06
CA VAL A 170 13.34 -11.44 7.22
C VAL A 170 12.90 -10.01 7.51
N GLU A 171 13.82 -9.17 7.97
CA GLU A 171 13.58 -7.73 8.04
C GLU A 171 13.51 -7.14 6.62
N THR A 172 12.57 -6.22 6.37
CA THR A 172 12.36 -5.67 5.02
C THR A 172 13.63 -5.08 4.41
N LYS A 173 14.44 -4.38 5.21
CA LYS A 173 15.72 -3.81 4.78
C LYS A 173 16.66 -4.84 4.16
N GLU A 174 16.63 -6.09 4.63
CA GLU A 174 17.49 -7.17 4.14
C GLU A 174 17.02 -7.65 2.77
N ALA A 175 15.70 -7.77 2.59
CA ALA A 175 15.11 -8.06 1.28
C ALA A 175 15.40 -6.94 0.26
N LEU A 176 15.21 -5.67 0.64
CA LEU A 176 15.50 -4.53 -0.25
C LEU A 176 16.98 -4.45 -0.64
N ALA A 177 17.89 -4.71 0.30
CA ALA A 177 19.33 -4.72 0.03
C ALA A 177 19.73 -5.79 -1.02
N ALA A 178 19.05 -6.94 -1.04
CA ALA A 178 19.30 -7.98 -2.04
C ALA A 178 19.01 -7.53 -3.49
N TYR A 179 18.22 -6.45 -3.66
CA TYR A 179 17.90 -5.84 -4.94
C TYR A 179 18.57 -4.47 -5.15
N ASN A 180 19.44 -4.03 -4.23
CA ASN A 180 20.02 -2.67 -4.21
C ASN A 180 18.96 -1.56 -4.25
N LEU A 181 17.82 -1.78 -3.60
CA LEU A 181 16.74 -0.81 -3.52
C LEU A 181 16.82 -0.04 -2.20
N ASN A 182 16.64 1.27 -2.30
CA ASN A 182 16.30 2.07 -1.13
C ASN A 182 14.81 1.89 -0.82
N PRO A 183 14.40 2.09 0.45
CA PRO A 183 13.00 2.25 0.83
C PRO A 183 12.29 3.27 -0.08
#